data_AF-A0A2A4RDI5-F1
#
_entry.id   AF-A0A2A4RDI5-F1
#
_cell.length_a   1.000
_cell.length_b   1.000
_cell.length_c   1.000
_cell.angle_alpha   90.00
_cell.angle_beta   90.00
_cell.angle_gamma   90.00
#
_symmetry.space_group_name_H-M   'P 1'
#
loop_
_entity.id
_entity.type
_entity.pdbx_description
1 polymer ?
#
loop_
_entity_poly.entity_id
_entity_poly.type
_entity_poly.pdbx_seq_one_letter_code
_entity_poly.pdbx_strand_id
1 'polypeptide(L)'
;MNVIDNNVIEKHINSYYLKTYLVLISLSFIAMYVYAFYSDNGDIMINSHDNLDSIVAIYKVMADSDTFFVSNDFAIENIMNGLPRVALPRESNVISMLYYYFEPIDAYIINEALIRIIAFFGMLLLLQKHIVNNAYDNKVGYLIIITGTALTFSLLPYWSQAGISIAGQPLVLYAFLNIKNKDHGIVNWIILACFPFYSSLILAGMFVLSMLTVIFVYDWIKNKSINLSLISVLVMMSVLSLSAEYRLLDNFLNPTFISHRIEFVAKYLTLDQSLARSANLFFKGQTHSHSIHGVFILPFIFIYVAIMLLEKVIKNYSFRGWVVFFTISGFILFTLVVLNNYFDLQWKSVIKAHLSSNVAYYYLLVVSVILVYLLYAKQRMA
;
A
#
# COMPACT_ATOMS: atom_id res chain seq x y z
N MET A 1 27.43 35.41 24.10
CA MET A 1 27.94 34.74 22.87
C MET A 1 27.79 33.25 23.13
N ASN A 2 26.71 32.64 22.63
CA ASN A 2 26.37 31.26 22.93
C ASN A 2 27.37 30.33 22.24
N VAL A 3 28.17 29.63 23.03
CA VAL A 3 28.93 28.47 22.56
C VAL A 3 27.90 27.39 22.26
N ILE A 4 27.48 27.30 21.00
CA ILE A 4 26.71 26.15 20.54
C ILE A 4 27.68 24.97 20.61
N ASP A 5 27.35 24.01 21.46
CA ASP A 5 28.17 22.82 21.75
C ASP A 5 28.41 22.04 20.43
N ASN A 6 29.67 22.03 19.96
CA ASN A 6 30.07 21.40 18.70
C ASN A 6 29.64 19.93 18.62
N ASN A 7 29.53 19.24 19.76
CA ASN A 7 29.05 17.86 19.85
C ASN A 7 27.58 17.69 19.43
N VAL A 8 26.75 18.71 19.69
CA VAL A 8 25.32 18.70 19.32
C VAL A 8 25.17 18.90 17.82
N ILE A 9 25.97 19.80 17.23
CA ILE A 9 26.01 20.06 15.79
C ILE A 9 26.48 18.79 15.05
N GLU A 10 27.59 18.18 15.49
CA GLU A 10 28.17 17.00 14.85
C GLU A 10 27.23 15.78 14.91
N LYS A 11 26.53 15.59 16.03
CA LYS A 11 25.52 14.52 16.17
C LYS A 11 24.31 14.72 15.24
N HIS A 12 23.84 15.95 15.08
CA HIS A 12 22.75 16.28 14.16
C HIS A 12 23.14 16.10 12.69
N ILE A 13 24.37 16.49 12.35
CA ILE A 13 24.94 16.28 11.01
C ILE A 13 25.03 14.78 10.70
N ASN A 14 25.52 13.97 11.63
CA ASN A 14 25.64 12.52 11.47
C ASN A 14 24.27 11.82 11.32
N SER A 15 23.23 12.26 12.05
CA SER A 15 21.88 11.68 11.89
C SER A 15 21.24 12.04 10.55
N TYR A 16 21.49 13.24 10.03
CA TYR A 16 21.00 13.66 8.71
C TYR A 16 21.61 12.84 7.58
N TYR A 17 22.93 12.64 7.60
CA TYR A 17 23.60 11.79 6.61
C TYR A 17 23.11 10.35 6.68
N LEU A 18 22.98 9.77 7.89
CA LEU A 18 22.44 8.42 8.05
C LEU A 18 21.03 8.28 7.46
N LYS A 19 20.13 9.24 7.74
CA LYS A 19 18.78 9.25 7.17
C LYS A 19 18.82 9.25 5.64
N THR A 20 19.69 10.07 5.06
CA THR A 20 19.89 10.14 3.61
C THR A 20 20.41 8.81 3.05
N TYR A 21 21.42 8.21 3.68
CA TYR A 21 21.95 6.91 3.27
C TYR A 21 20.90 5.80 3.34
N LEU A 22 20.10 5.74 4.41
CA LEU A 22 19.04 4.74 4.55
C LEU A 22 17.95 4.89 3.47
N VAL A 23 17.60 6.13 3.12
CA VAL A 23 16.67 6.41 2.02
C VAL A 23 17.27 5.97 0.69
N LEU A 24 18.53 6.32 0.40
CA LEU A 24 19.20 5.91 -0.84
C LEU A 24 19.30 4.39 -0.96
N ILE A 25 19.70 3.70 0.11
CA ILE A 25 19.72 2.23 0.17
C ILE A 25 18.33 1.67 -0.13
N SER A 26 17.29 2.21 0.49
CA SER A 26 15.90 1.78 0.26
C SER A 26 15.48 1.97 -1.20
N LEU A 27 15.82 3.11 -1.81
CA LEU A 27 15.56 3.36 -3.23
C LEU A 27 16.33 2.40 -4.14
N SER A 28 17.57 2.02 -3.78
CA SER A 28 18.31 0.98 -4.51
C SER A 28 17.61 -0.37 -4.42
N PHE A 29 17.08 -0.77 -3.27
CA PHE A 29 16.29 -2.01 -3.13
C PHE A 29 15.00 -1.96 -3.97
N ILE A 30 14.31 -0.81 -4.01
CA ILE A 30 13.13 -0.63 -4.85
C ILE A 30 13.51 -0.74 -6.34
N ALA A 31 14.60 -0.11 -6.76
CA ALA A 31 15.09 -0.20 -8.13
C ALA A 31 15.48 -1.64 -8.49
N MET A 32 16.14 -2.37 -7.59
CA MET A 32 16.45 -3.79 -7.76
C MET A 32 15.19 -4.64 -7.89
N TYR A 33 14.15 -4.37 -7.09
CA TYR A 33 12.87 -5.06 -7.19
C TYR A 33 12.23 -4.82 -8.57
N VAL A 34 12.15 -3.56 -9.01
CA VAL A 34 11.56 -3.22 -10.31
C VAL A 34 12.37 -3.85 -11.44
N TYR A 35 13.70 -3.81 -11.34
CA TYR A 35 14.59 -4.47 -12.30
C TYR A 35 14.36 -5.99 -12.37
N ALA A 36 13.99 -6.62 -11.25
CA ALA A 36 13.77 -8.07 -11.20
C ALA A 36 12.53 -8.54 -11.98
N PHE A 37 11.68 -7.63 -12.46
CA PHE A 37 10.66 -7.97 -13.46
C PHE A 37 11.26 -8.34 -14.81
N TYR A 38 12.44 -7.83 -15.17
CA TYR A 38 13.06 -8.13 -16.45
C TYR A 38 13.65 -9.55 -16.48
N SER A 39 13.42 -10.22 -17.60
CA SER A 39 14.04 -11.48 -17.99
C SER A 39 15.42 -11.23 -18.63
N ASP A 40 16.19 -12.30 -18.82
CA ASP A 40 17.54 -12.19 -19.39
C ASP A 40 17.49 -11.76 -20.88
N ASN A 41 16.32 -11.86 -21.52
CA ASN A 41 16.10 -11.50 -22.93
C ASN A 41 15.48 -10.10 -23.11
N GLY A 42 15.21 -9.38 -22.02
CA GLY A 42 14.59 -8.05 -22.06
C GLY A 42 13.06 -8.02 -21.92
N ASP A 43 12.37 -9.16 -22.00
CA ASP A 43 10.93 -9.27 -21.69
C ASP A 43 10.66 -9.14 -20.18
N ILE A 44 9.42 -8.90 -19.77
CA ILE A 44 9.02 -8.87 -18.36
C ILE A 44 8.32 -10.16 -17.90
N MET A 45 8.55 -10.54 -16.65
CA MET A 45 7.93 -11.70 -15.99
C MET A 45 6.85 -11.25 -15.02
N ILE A 46 5.59 -11.37 -15.45
CA ILE A 46 4.42 -10.97 -14.67
C ILE A 46 3.41 -12.11 -14.59
N ASN A 47 2.52 -12.06 -13.60
CA ASN A 47 1.41 -13.02 -13.51
C ASN A 47 0.49 -12.84 -14.71
N SER A 48 0.03 -13.94 -15.32
CA SER A 48 -0.91 -13.87 -16.43
C SER A 48 -2.31 -13.47 -15.99
N HIS A 49 -2.74 -13.95 -14.81
CA HIS A 49 -4.08 -13.75 -14.27
C HIS A 49 -4.33 -12.30 -13.89
N ASP A 50 -5.50 -11.78 -14.26
CA ASP A 50 -5.92 -10.38 -14.06
C ASP A 50 -4.89 -9.35 -14.59
N ASN A 51 -4.14 -9.73 -15.63
CA ASN A 51 -3.13 -8.90 -16.28
C ASN A 51 -3.08 -9.19 -17.79
N LEU A 52 -2.28 -10.17 -18.22
CA LEU A 52 -2.07 -10.50 -19.64
C LEU A 52 -3.31 -11.13 -20.27
N ASP A 53 -4.11 -11.83 -19.48
CA ASP A 53 -5.37 -12.44 -19.90
C ASP A 53 -6.55 -11.44 -19.97
N SER A 54 -6.32 -10.17 -19.61
CA SER A 54 -7.39 -9.20 -19.42
C SER A 54 -6.93 -7.75 -19.58
N ILE A 55 -6.53 -7.09 -18.49
CA ILE A 55 -6.43 -5.63 -18.39
C ILE A 55 -5.36 -5.04 -19.29
N VAL A 56 -4.20 -5.68 -19.41
CA VAL A 56 -3.10 -5.19 -20.26
C VAL A 56 -3.50 -5.24 -21.73
N ALA A 57 -4.15 -6.32 -22.15
CA ALA A 57 -4.65 -6.47 -23.52
C ALA A 57 -5.74 -5.42 -23.82
N ILE A 58 -6.65 -5.18 -22.88
CA ILE A 58 -7.68 -4.13 -23.00
C ILE A 58 -7.05 -2.75 -23.20
N TYR A 59 -6.03 -2.40 -22.40
CA TYR A 59 -5.34 -1.12 -22.56
C TYR A 59 -4.65 -1.00 -23.92
N LYS A 60 -3.96 -2.04 -24.38
CA LYS A 60 -3.28 -2.03 -25.68
C LYS A 60 -4.27 -1.88 -26.83
N VAL A 61 -5.37 -2.64 -26.81
CA VAL A 61 -6.43 -2.50 -27.82
C VAL A 61 -7.01 -1.10 -27.83
N MET A 62 -7.26 -0.48 -26.67
CA MET A 62 -7.77 0.88 -26.61
C MET A 62 -6.77 1.92 -27.12
N ALA A 63 -5.47 1.69 -26.92
CA ALA A 63 -4.40 2.58 -27.39
C ALA A 63 -4.28 2.51 -28.91
N ASP A 64 -4.18 1.30 -29.45
CA ASP A 64 -3.99 1.07 -30.90
C ASP A 64 -5.22 1.45 -31.74
N SER A 65 -6.41 1.49 -31.13
CA SER A 65 -7.66 1.88 -31.79
C SER A 65 -8.08 3.33 -31.54
N ASP A 66 -7.29 4.12 -30.81
CA ASP A 66 -7.63 5.51 -30.43
C ASP A 66 -8.97 5.64 -29.67
N THR A 67 -9.34 4.63 -28.88
CA THR A 67 -10.65 4.57 -28.20
C THR A 67 -10.62 4.97 -26.73
N PHE A 68 -9.51 5.52 -26.21
CA PHE A 68 -9.47 5.97 -24.80
C PHE A 68 -10.49 7.07 -24.50
N PHE A 69 -10.68 8.03 -25.41
CA PHE A 69 -11.44 9.26 -25.20
C PHE A 69 -12.79 9.32 -25.94
N VAL A 70 -13.24 8.20 -26.52
CA VAL A 70 -14.54 8.13 -27.21
C VAL A 70 -15.72 8.14 -26.22
N SER A 71 -16.91 8.38 -26.75
CA SER A 71 -18.17 8.38 -25.98
C SER A 71 -18.44 7.03 -25.33
N ASN A 72 -19.24 7.02 -24.25
CA ASN A 72 -19.59 5.82 -23.48
C ASN A 72 -20.23 4.71 -24.33
N ASP A 73 -21.05 5.09 -25.30
CA ASP A 73 -21.80 4.16 -26.16
C ASP A 73 -21.00 3.62 -27.34
N PHE A 74 -19.78 4.13 -27.58
CA PHE A 74 -18.96 3.68 -28.69
C PHE A 74 -18.56 2.21 -28.49
N ALA A 75 -18.89 1.37 -29.46
CA ALA A 75 -18.58 -0.05 -29.46
C ALA A 75 -17.14 -0.30 -29.92
N ILE A 76 -16.38 -1.04 -29.12
CA ILE A 76 -14.99 -1.41 -29.43
C ILE A 76 -15.01 -2.83 -29.97
N GLU A 77 -15.12 -2.93 -31.30
CA GLU A 77 -15.31 -4.19 -32.04
C GLU A 77 -14.23 -5.24 -31.75
N ASN A 78 -13.02 -4.79 -31.45
CA ASN A 78 -11.88 -5.65 -31.11
C ASN A 78 -12.05 -6.43 -29.80
N ILE A 79 -13.03 -6.08 -28.96
CA ILE A 79 -13.28 -6.72 -27.67
C ILE A 79 -14.68 -7.32 -27.67
N MET A 80 -14.76 -8.65 -27.60
CA MET A 80 -16.02 -9.40 -27.44
C MET A 80 -17.14 -9.03 -28.44
N ASN A 81 -16.78 -8.81 -29.72
CA ASN A 81 -17.70 -8.39 -30.80
C ASN A 81 -18.43 -7.06 -30.52
N GLY A 82 -17.74 -6.10 -29.91
CA GLY A 82 -18.27 -4.76 -29.69
C GLY A 82 -18.69 -4.47 -28.25
N LEU A 83 -17.73 -4.41 -27.33
CA LEU A 83 -18.00 -3.96 -25.97
C LEU A 83 -18.10 -2.43 -25.92
N PRO A 84 -19.12 -1.83 -25.28
CA PRO A 84 -19.22 -0.38 -25.18
C PRO A 84 -18.13 0.18 -24.28
N ARG A 85 -17.60 1.35 -24.65
CA ARG A 85 -16.51 2.04 -23.95
C ARG A 85 -16.78 2.24 -22.45
N VAL A 86 -18.04 2.43 -22.05
CA VAL A 86 -18.47 2.58 -20.65
C VAL A 86 -18.12 1.39 -19.75
N ALA A 87 -17.96 0.20 -20.34
CA ALA A 87 -17.63 -1.04 -19.62
C ALA A 87 -16.11 -1.24 -19.44
N LEU A 88 -15.28 -0.38 -20.02
CA LEU A 88 -13.83 -0.50 -20.04
C LEU A 88 -13.13 0.50 -19.10
N PRO A 89 -11.85 0.28 -18.76
CA PRO A 89 -11.10 1.16 -17.87
C PRO A 89 -11.18 2.64 -18.27
N ARG A 90 -11.39 3.51 -17.28
CA ARG A 90 -11.50 4.97 -17.45
C ARG A 90 -10.18 5.61 -17.87
N GLU A 91 -10.25 6.61 -18.75
CA GLU A 91 -9.07 7.34 -19.21
C GLU A 91 -8.44 8.23 -18.12
N SER A 92 -9.22 8.76 -17.18
CA SER A 92 -8.69 9.61 -16.12
C SER A 92 -7.79 8.87 -15.11
N ASN A 93 -7.66 7.54 -15.22
CA ASN A 93 -6.77 6.77 -14.37
C ASN A 93 -5.32 6.88 -14.85
N VAL A 94 -4.38 7.15 -13.94
CA VAL A 94 -2.95 7.22 -14.24
C VAL A 94 -2.43 5.98 -14.96
N ILE A 95 -2.87 4.78 -14.57
CA ILE A 95 -2.48 3.52 -15.24
C ILE A 95 -2.92 3.55 -16.70
N SER A 96 -4.16 3.94 -16.95
CA SER A 96 -4.73 4.05 -18.28
C SER A 96 -3.95 5.05 -19.15
N MET A 97 -3.56 6.20 -18.57
CA MET A 97 -2.69 7.17 -19.24
C MET A 97 -1.28 6.64 -19.51
N LEU A 98 -0.70 5.82 -18.62
CA LEU A 98 0.60 5.19 -18.89
C LEU A 98 0.54 4.31 -20.13
N TYR A 99 -0.50 3.47 -20.27
CA TYR A 99 -0.67 2.64 -21.46
C TYR A 99 -1.09 3.42 -22.72
N TYR A 100 -1.60 4.64 -22.57
CA TYR A 100 -1.88 5.52 -23.70
C TYR A 100 -0.59 6.14 -24.27
N TYR A 101 0.38 6.50 -23.41
CA TYR A 101 1.61 7.17 -23.83
C TYR A 101 2.81 6.24 -24.07
N PHE A 102 2.82 5.05 -23.46
CA PHE A 102 3.96 4.13 -23.48
C PHE A 102 3.54 2.74 -23.96
N GLU A 103 4.50 2.01 -24.52
CA GLU A 103 4.30 0.60 -24.86
C GLU A 103 4.04 -0.24 -23.59
N PRO A 104 3.36 -1.40 -23.70
CA PRO A 104 2.87 -2.15 -22.54
C PRO A 104 3.93 -2.51 -21.49
N ILE A 105 5.15 -2.84 -21.92
CA ILE A 105 6.26 -3.17 -21.01
C ILE A 105 6.66 -1.93 -20.20
N ASP A 106 6.90 -0.81 -20.87
CA ASP A 106 7.32 0.45 -20.25
C ASP A 106 6.22 0.97 -19.31
N ALA A 107 4.96 0.97 -19.77
CA ALA A 107 3.81 1.37 -18.97
C ALA A 107 3.71 0.56 -17.67
N TYR A 108 3.87 -0.77 -17.76
CA TYR A 108 3.83 -1.66 -16.60
C TYR A 108 4.98 -1.38 -15.63
N ILE A 109 6.21 -1.28 -16.12
CA ILE A 109 7.40 -1.06 -15.28
C ILE A 109 7.36 0.32 -14.61
N ILE A 110 6.94 1.36 -15.33
CA ILE A 110 6.75 2.70 -14.77
C ILE A 110 5.69 2.66 -13.68
N ASN A 111 4.56 1.97 -13.90
CA ASN A 111 3.52 1.82 -12.90
C ASN A 111 4.03 1.10 -11.64
N GLU A 112 4.75 -0.01 -11.80
CA GLU A 112 5.34 -0.74 -10.67
C GLU A 112 6.32 0.12 -9.86
N ALA A 113 7.13 0.94 -10.53
CA ALA A 113 8.04 1.87 -9.86
C ALA A 113 7.28 2.96 -9.09
N LEU A 114 6.28 3.59 -9.71
CA LEU A 114 5.47 4.64 -9.09
C LEU A 114 4.75 4.13 -7.83
N ILE A 115 4.11 2.97 -7.90
CA ILE A 115 3.42 2.34 -6.76
C ILE A 115 4.39 2.20 -5.57
N ARG A 116 5.59 1.69 -5.81
CA ARG A 116 6.62 1.42 -4.77
C ARG A 116 7.18 2.70 -4.18
N ILE A 117 7.49 3.68 -5.02
CA ILE A 117 7.98 4.99 -4.58
C ILE A 117 6.93 5.67 -3.70
N ILE A 118 5.67 5.69 -4.12
CA ILE A 118 4.56 6.28 -3.36
C ILE A 118 4.34 5.52 -2.05
N ALA A 119 4.37 4.19 -2.06
CA ALA A 119 4.27 3.36 -0.87
C ALA A 119 5.38 3.67 0.15
N PHE A 120 6.63 3.73 -0.33
CA PHE A 120 7.80 4.01 0.50
C PHE A 120 7.69 5.38 1.16
N PHE A 121 7.54 6.45 0.37
CA PHE A 121 7.48 7.81 0.91
C PHE A 121 6.22 8.04 1.73
N GLY A 122 5.07 7.48 1.33
CA GLY A 122 3.83 7.55 2.10
C GLY A 122 3.99 6.98 3.50
N MET A 123 4.54 5.76 3.60
CA MET A 123 4.76 5.12 4.89
C MET A 123 5.84 5.84 5.69
N LEU A 124 6.95 6.23 5.05
CA LEU A 124 8.05 6.95 5.69
C LEU A 124 7.56 8.25 6.34
N LEU A 125 6.82 9.07 5.60
CA LEU A 125 6.29 10.36 6.07
C LEU A 125 5.26 10.18 7.19
N LEU A 126 4.34 9.21 7.04
CA LEU A 126 3.35 8.89 8.07
C LEU A 126 4.02 8.51 9.39
N LEU A 127 5.00 7.58 9.34
CA LEU A 127 5.70 7.09 10.51
C LEU A 127 6.50 8.18 11.20
N GLN A 128 7.27 8.97 10.46
CA GLN A 128 8.10 10.04 11.02
C GLN A 128 7.25 11.09 11.73
N LYS A 129 6.23 11.61 11.04
CA LYS A 129 5.48 12.78 11.53
C LYS A 129 4.44 12.43 12.58
N HIS A 130 3.66 11.37 12.37
CA HIS A 130 2.46 11.09 13.19
C HIS A 130 2.63 9.95 14.18
N ILE A 131 3.54 9.02 13.93
CA ILE A 131 3.74 7.85 14.81
C ILE A 131 4.89 8.08 15.78
N VAL A 132 6.11 8.32 15.28
CA VAL A 132 7.33 8.36 16.10
C VAL A 132 7.62 9.75 16.68
N ASN A 133 7.23 10.83 15.99
CA ASN A 133 7.43 12.23 16.40
C ASN A 133 8.92 12.66 16.47
N ASN A 134 9.18 13.95 16.21
CA ASN A 134 10.51 14.52 15.98
C ASN A 134 11.49 14.38 17.15
N ALA A 135 11.01 14.17 18.39
CA ALA A 135 11.86 13.98 19.57
C ALA A 135 12.71 12.69 19.49
N TYR A 136 12.31 11.71 18.67
CA TYR A 136 12.96 10.41 18.58
C TYR A 136 13.61 10.14 17.22
N ASP A 137 13.38 11.00 16.21
CA ASP A 137 13.84 10.84 14.82
C ASP A 137 15.38 10.86 14.68
N ASN A 138 16.12 11.33 15.69
CA ASN A 138 17.59 11.40 15.66
C ASN A 138 18.29 10.16 16.27
N LYS A 139 17.55 9.17 16.76
CA LYS A 139 18.13 7.93 17.27
C LYS A 139 18.26 6.92 16.13
N VAL A 140 19.48 6.45 15.87
CA VAL A 140 19.84 5.49 14.82
C VAL A 140 18.85 4.31 14.72
N GLY A 141 18.50 3.69 15.84
CA GLY A 141 17.56 2.57 15.86
C GLY A 141 16.16 2.92 15.33
N TYR A 142 15.64 4.11 15.65
CA TYR A 142 14.32 4.54 15.16
C TYR A 142 14.35 4.85 13.67
N LEU A 143 15.42 5.47 13.18
CA LEU A 143 15.59 5.72 11.74
C LEU A 143 15.55 4.40 10.96
N ILE A 144 16.31 3.38 11.38
CA ILE A 144 16.33 2.05 10.75
C ILE A 144 14.93 1.40 10.78
N ILE A 145 14.24 1.47 11.92
CA ILE A 145 12.91 0.90 12.09
C ILE A 145 11.90 1.58 11.15
N ILE A 146 11.91 2.91 11.08
CA ILE A 146 11.02 3.69 10.23
C ILE A 146 11.30 3.43 8.74
N THR A 147 12.56 3.57 8.31
CA THR A 147 12.93 3.37 6.90
C THR A 147 12.77 1.91 6.49
N GLY A 148 13.12 0.97 7.36
CA GLY A 148 12.95 -0.47 7.11
C GLY A 148 11.48 -0.86 6.99
N THR A 149 10.58 -0.26 7.78
CA THR A 149 9.14 -0.46 7.65
C THR A 149 8.61 0.10 6.35
N ALA A 150 9.02 1.32 6.00
CA ALA A 150 8.63 1.95 4.74
C ALA A 150 9.09 1.13 3.53
N LEU A 151 10.34 0.64 3.56
CA LEU A 151 10.89 -0.23 2.53
C LEU A 151 10.10 -1.53 2.43
N THR A 152 9.93 -2.21 3.55
CA THR A 152 9.14 -3.45 3.65
C THR A 152 7.73 -3.28 3.09
N PHE A 153 7.04 -2.19 3.46
CA PHE A 153 5.71 -1.88 2.93
C PHE A 153 5.77 -1.68 1.41
N SER A 154 6.74 -0.91 0.92
CA SER A 154 6.88 -0.67 -0.53
C SER A 154 7.14 -1.92 -1.34
N LEU A 155 7.83 -2.93 -0.78
CA LEU A 155 8.15 -4.17 -1.47
C LEU A 155 7.03 -5.23 -1.38
N LEU A 156 5.87 -4.88 -0.83
CA LEU A 156 4.70 -5.76 -0.87
C LEU A 156 4.32 -6.09 -2.33
N PRO A 157 3.84 -7.31 -2.62
CA PRO A 157 3.41 -7.70 -3.96
C PRO A 157 2.05 -7.08 -4.29
N TYR A 158 2.04 -5.76 -4.58
CA TYR A 158 0.83 -5.07 -5.01
C TYR A 158 0.36 -5.58 -6.37
N TRP A 159 -0.97 -5.71 -6.53
CA TRP A 159 -1.53 -5.94 -7.86
C TRP A 159 -1.42 -4.65 -8.68
N SER A 160 -0.61 -4.67 -9.74
CA SER A 160 -0.26 -3.49 -10.54
C SER A 160 -1.49 -2.69 -11.02
N GLN A 161 -2.54 -3.40 -11.45
CA GLN A 161 -3.75 -2.81 -12.00
C GLN A 161 -4.62 -2.11 -10.94
N ALA A 162 -4.35 -2.33 -9.66
CA ALA A 162 -4.96 -1.58 -8.56
C ALA A 162 -4.32 -0.20 -8.35
N GLY A 163 -3.19 0.09 -8.98
CA GLY A 163 -2.43 1.33 -8.79
C GLY A 163 -2.08 1.54 -7.32
N ILE A 164 -2.31 2.75 -6.82
CA ILE A 164 -1.99 3.10 -5.43
C ILE A 164 -3.12 2.81 -4.43
N SER A 165 -4.11 1.99 -4.80
CA SER A 165 -5.27 1.69 -3.94
C SER A 165 -4.90 1.25 -2.52
N ILE A 166 -3.88 0.40 -2.39
CA ILE A 166 -3.32 -0.02 -1.08
C ILE A 166 -2.04 0.77 -0.77
N ALA A 167 -1.12 0.84 -1.74
CA ALA A 167 0.18 1.51 -1.60
C ALA A 167 0.10 2.98 -1.18
N GLY A 168 -0.93 3.72 -1.63
CA GLY A 168 -1.10 5.14 -1.36
C GLY A 168 -1.77 5.47 -0.03
N GLN A 169 -2.35 4.49 0.67
CA GLN A 169 -3.12 4.74 1.90
C GLN A 169 -2.29 5.44 3.01
N PRO A 170 -1.02 5.08 3.25
CA PRO A 170 -0.22 5.80 4.24
C PRO A 170 -0.01 7.28 3.89
N LEU A 171 0.18 7.60 2.61
CA LEU A 171 0.37 8.98 2.15
C LEU A 171 -0.93 9.79 2.30
N VAL A 172 -2.08 9.19 1.98
CA VAL A 172 -3.41 9.77 2.22
C VAL A 172 -3.61 10.06 3.70
N LEU A 173 -3.34 9.08 4.57
CA LEU A 173 -3.48 9.25 6.02
C LEU A 173 -2.52 10.32 6.55
N TYR A 174 -1.27 10.37 6.06
CA TYR A 174 -0.31 11.40 6.40
C TYR A 174 -0.83 12.81 6.10
N ALA A 175 -1.35 13.04 4.88
CA ALA A 175 -1.89 14.33 4.46
C ALA A 175 -3.16 14.70 5.23
N PHE A 176 -4.06 13.74 5.46
CA PHE A 176 -5.28 13.95 6.24
C PHE A 176 -4.96 14.34 7.69
N LEU A 177 -4.03 13.63 8.33
CA LEU A 177 -3.62 13.92 9.71
C LEU A 177 -2.87 15.27 9.83
N ASN A 178 -2.16 15.72 8.79
CA ASN A 178 -1.60 17.06 8.75
C ASN A 178 -2.71 18.12 8.81
N ILE A 179 -3.70 18.02 7.92
CA ILE A 179 -4.83 18.96 7.86
C ILE A 179 -5.62 18.92 9.18
N LYS A 180 -5.81 17.73 9.75
CA LYS A 180 -6.40 17.55 11.08
C LYS A 180 -5.64 18.36 12.15
N ASN A 181 -4.31 18.31 12.12
CA ASN A 181 -3.43 19.02 13.05
C ASN A 181 -3.19 20.50 12.66
N LYS A 182 -4.08 21.10 11.85
CA LYS A 182 -4.03 22.50 11.39
C LYS A 182 -2.85 22.84 10.46
N ASP A 183 -2.18 21.83 9.91
CA ASP A 183 -1.21 22.01 8.83
C ASP A 183 -1.94 21.97 7.48
N HIS A 184 -2.33 23.16 7.02
CA HIS A 184 -3.08 23.36 5.78
C HIS A 184 -2.17 23.55 4.55
N GLY A 185 -0.94 23.04 4.57
CA GLY A 185 -0.04 23.10 3.43
C GLY A 185 -0.68 22.54 2.14
N ILE A 186 -0.49 23.25 1.02
CA ILE A 186 -1.10 22.91 -0.27
C ILE A 186 -0.77 21.48 -0.74
N VAL A 187 0.42 20.99 -0.39
CA VAL A 187 0.86 19.62 -0.71
C VAL A 187 -0.08 18.56 -0.13
N ASN A 188 -0.63 18.78 1.07
CA ASN A 188 -1.57 17.83 1.68
C ASN A 188 -2.86 17.72 0.84
N TRP A 189 -3.36 18.84 0.35
CA TRP A 189 -4.55 18.89 -0.51
C TRP A 189 -4.30 18.23 -1.86
N ILE A 190 -3.15 18.49 -2.47
CA ILE A 190 -2.76 17.86 -3.75
C ILE A 190 -2.67 16.34 -3.60
N ILE A 191 -2.02 15.84 -2.56
CA ILE A 191 -1.93 14.39 -2.28
C ILE A 191 -3.34 13.77 -2.26
N LEU A 192 -4.26 14.38 -1.52
CA LEU A 192 -5.63 13.89 -1.35
C LEU A 192 -6.45 14.01 -2.63
N ALA A 193 -6.24 15.07 -3.42
CA ALA A 193 -6.91 15.31 -4.69
C ALA A 193 -6.43 14.38 -5.81
N CYS A 194 -5.15 13.99 -5.82
CA CYS A 194 -4.59 13.08 -6.83
C CYS A 194 -4.94 11.61 -6.57
N PHE A 195 -5.15 11.21 -5.31
CA PHE A 195 -5.39 9.81 -4.95
C PHE A 195 -6.55 9.14 -5.73
N PRO A 196 -7.72 9.78 -5.93
CA PRO A 196 -8.82 9.19 -6.70
C PRO A 196 -8.49 8.88 -8.17
N PHE A 197 -7.51 9.55 -8.77
CA PHE A 197 -7.11 9.35 -10.16
C PHE A 197 -6.09 8.22 -10.35
N TYR A 198 -5.54 7.67 -9.27
CA TYR A 198 -4.56 6.56 -9.34
C TYR A 198 -4.96 5.36 -8.46
N SER A 199 -6.07 5.46 -7.75
CA SER A 199 -6.69 4.36 -7.02
C SER A 199 -7.97 3.91 -7.72
N SER A 200 -8.52 2.77 -7.32
CA SER A 200 -9.87 2.32 -7.70
C SER A 200 -10.85 2.66 -6.56
N LEU A 201 -11.96 3.30 -6.91
CA LEU A 201 -13.00 3.64 -5.93
C LEU A 201 -13.59 2.39 -5.28
N ILE A 202 -13.90 1.36 -6.08
CA ILE A 202 -14.53 0.12 -5.61
C ILE A 202 -13.55 -0.72 -4.80
N LEU A 203 -12.28 -0.79 -5.22
CA LEU A 203 -11.30 -1.66 -4.57
C LEU A 203 -10.83 -1.11 -3.21
N ALA A 204 -10.60 0.20 -3.12
CA ALA A 204 -10.09 0.82 -1.89
C ALA A 204 -10.69 2.20 -1.58
N GLY A 205 -11.00 3.02 -2.59
CA GLY A 205 -11.40 4.41 -2.37
C GLY A 205 -12.59 4.57 -1.41
N MET A 206 -13.61 3.73 -1.54
CA MET A 206 -14.78 3.75 -0.64
C MET A 206 -14.42 3.42 0.81
N PHE A 207 -13.49 2.48 1.01
CA PHE A 207 -13.02 2.08 2.34
C PHE A 207 -12.13 3.15 2.96
N VAL A 208 -11.26 3.78 2.16
CA VAL A 208 -10.43 4.90 2.59
C VAL A 208 -11.32 6.07 3.03
N LEU A 209 -12.30 6.47 2.22
CA LEU A 209 -13.26 7.54 2.59
C LEU A 209 -14.03 7.20 3.85
N SER A 210 -14.49 5.95 3.99
CA SER A 210 -15.17 5.47 5.19
C SER A 210 -14.28 5.57 6.43
N MET A 211 -13.02 5.14 6.33
CA MET A 211 -12.06 5.23 7.43
C MET A 211 -11.77 6.69 7.82
N LEU A 212 -11.53 7.57 6.85
CA LEU A 212 -11.31 9.00 7.11
C LEU A 212 -12.54 9.65 7.74
N THR A 213 -13.74 9.24 7.33
CA THR A 213 -15.02 9.67 7.94
C THR A 213 -15.10 9.23 9.39
N VAL A 214 -14.73 7.98 9.71
CA VAL A 214 -14.67 7.50 11.10
C VAL A 214 -13.69 8.33 11.94
N ILE A 215 -12.50 8.65 11.40
CA ILE A 215 -11.51 9.50 12.08
C ILE A 215 -12.07 10.91 12.33
N PHE A 216 -12.76 11.48 11.34
CA PHE A 216 -13.43 12.77 11.46
C PHE A 216 -14.54 12.75 12.54
N VAL A 217 -15.43 11.76 12.50
CA VAL A 217 -16.52 11.61 13.47
C VAL A 217 -15.97 11.43 14.88
N TYR A 218 -14.93 10.59 15.04
CA TYR A 218 -14.24 10.44 16.32
C TYR A 218 -13.67 11.77 16.82
N ASP A 219 -13.04 12.55 15.94
CA ASP A 219 -12.47 13.86 16.29
C ASP A 219 -13.57 14.87 16.69
N TRP A 220 -14.68 14.89 15.96
CA TRP A 220 -15.84 15.72 16.27
C TRP A 220 -16.44 15.38 17.64
N ILE A 221 -16.67 14.10 17.92
CA ILE A 221 -17.22 13.64 19.20
C ILE A 221 -16.26 14.01 20.35
N LYS A 222 -14.96 13.77 20.17
CA LYS A 222 -13.95 14.01 21.20
C LYS A 222 -13.77 15.50 21.50
N ASN A 223 -13.66 16.33 20.46
CA ASN A 223 -13.34 17.75 20.60
C ASN A 223 -14.58 18.64 20.69
N LYS A 224 -15.80 18.06 20.56
CA LYS A 224 -17.09 18.76 20.54
C LYS A 224 -17.15 19.95 19.56
N SER A 225 -16.32 19.91 18.52
CA SER A 225 -16.18 20.96 17.52
C SER A 225 -15.97 20.34 16.15
N ILE A 226 -16.54 20.98 15.13
CA ILE A 226 -16.47 20.50 13.76
C ILE A 226 -15.23 21.08 13.09
N ASN A 227 -14.34 20.21 12.60
CA ASN A 227 -13.21 20.63 11.78
C ASN A 227 -13.64 20.76 10.31
N LEU A 228 -13.97 21.98 9.88
CA LEU A 228 -14.42 22.26 8.50
C LEU A 228 -13.38 21.86 7.45
N SER A 229 -12.09 21.88 7.77
CA SER A 229 -11.05 21.46 6.85
C SER A 229 -11.13 19.96 6.57
N LEU A 230 -11.50 19.14 7.56
CA LEU A 230 -11.72 17.70 7.36
C LEU A 230 -12.97 17.41 6.54
N ILE A 231 -14.06 18.16 6.76
CA ILE A 231 -15.26 18.08 5.90
C ILE A 231 -14.88 18.43 4.46
N SER A 232 -14.13 19.51 4.26
CA SER A 232 -13.70 19.95 2.94
C SER A 232 -12.85 18.90 2.22
N VAL A 233 -11.96 18.20 2.94
CA VAL A 233 -11.22 17.05 2.40
C VAL A 233 -12.15 15.91 1.99
N LEU A 234 -13.09 15.51 2.85
CA LEU A 234 -14.01 14.41 2.57
C LEU A 234 -14.91 14.72 1.36
N VAL A 235 -15.44 15.94 1.28
CA VAL A 235 -16.25 16.40 0.15
C VAL A 235 -15.41 16.43 -1.13
N MET A 236 -14.23 17.05 -1.10
CA MET A 236 -13.32 17.12 -2.25
C MET A 236 -12.97 15.72 -2.76
N MET A 237 -12.50 14.83 -1.89
CA MET A 237 -12.13 13.48 -2.31
C MET A 237 -13.33 12.68 -2.84
N SER A 238 -14.52 12.84 -2.26
CA SER A 238 -15.74 12.19 -2.75
C SER A 238 -16.12 12.69 -4.15
N VAL A 239 -16.16 14.01 -4.35
CA VAL A 239 -16.46 14.63 -5.65
C VAL A 239 -15.44 14.20 -6.71
N LEU A 240 -14.15 14.24 -6.39
CA LEU A 240 -13.10 13.81 -7.31
C LEU A 240 -13.15 12.31 -7.59
N SER A 241 -13.50 11.48 -6.61
CA SER A 241 -13.67 10.03 -6.82
C SER A 241 -14.84 9.72 -7.74
N LEU A 242 -15.98 10.39 -7.54
CA LEU A 242 -17.15 10.27 -8.42
C LEU A 242 -16.85 10.79 -9.82
N SER A 243 -16.16 11.93 -9.92
CA SER A 243 -15.77 12.53 -11.21
C SER A 243 -14.80 11.63 -11.95
N ALA A 244 -13.81 11.07 -11.26
CA ALA A 244 -12.89 10.13 -11.86
C ALA A 244 -13.61 8.84 -12.28
N GLU A 245 -14.60 8.36 -11.53
CA GLU A 245 -15.38 7.15 -11.88
C GLU A 245 -16.66 7.47 -12.68
N TYR A 246 -16.70 8.57 -13.44
CA TYR A 246 -17.94 8.98 -14.11
C TYR A 246 -18.51 7.91 -15.07
N ARG A 247 -17.65 7.13 -15.75
CA ARG A 247 -18.10 6.02 -16.62
C ARG A 247 -18.77 4.90 -15.81
N LEU A 248 -18.24 4.62 -14.62
CA LEU A 248 -18.87 3.68 -13.70
C LEU A 248 -20.24 4.22 -13.24
N LEU A 249 -20.34 5.51 -12.93
CA LEU A 249 -21.62 6.13 -12.57
C LEU A 249 -22.63 6.05 -13.71
N ASP A 250 -22.20 6.29 -14.94
CA ASP A 250 -23.06 6.15 -16.13
C ASP A 250 -23.54 4.70 -16.30
N ASN A 251 -22.64 3.71 -16.15
CA ASN A 251 -23.00 2.30 -16.14
C ASN A 251 -24.11 1.96 -15.13
N PHE A 252 -24.08 2.57 -13.94
CA PHE A 252 -25.08 2.34 -12.90
C PHE A 252 -26.38 3.12 -13.08
N LEU A 253 -26.31 4.35 -13.62
CA LEU A 253 -27.47 5.25 -13.72
C LEU A 253 -28.21 5.12 -15.04
N ASN A 254 -27.55 4.63 -16.10
CA ASN A 254 -28.15 4.46 -17.40
C ASN A 254 -29.06 3.22 -17.43
N PRO A 255 -30.40 3.40 -17.54
CA PRO A 255 -31.34 2.28 -17.49
C PRO A 255 -31.27 1.38 -18.73
N THR A 256 -30.64 1.83 -19.82
CA THR A 256 -30.51 1.03 -21.05
C THR A 256 -29.26 0.17 -21.06
N PHE A 257 -28.29 0.44 -20.18
CA PHE A 257 -27.08 -0.37 -20.08
C PHE A 257 -27.34 -1.65 -19.28
N ILE A 258 -27.20 -2.80 -19.93
CA ILE A 258 -27.33 -4.11 -19.27
C ILE A 258 -25.95 -4.54 -18.77
N SER A 259 -25.75 -4.48 -17.46
CA SER A 259 -24.52 -4.92 -16.82
C SER A 259 -24.40 -6.44 -16.82
N HIS A 260 -23.21 -6.99 -17.09
CA HIS A 260 -22.92 -8.43 -16.94
C HIS A 260 -23.19 -8.95 -15.52
N ARG A 261 -23.31 -8.05 -14.52
CA ARG A 261 -23.62 -8.39 -13.13
C ARG A 261 -25.00 -9.06 -12.98
N ILE A 262 -25.91 -8.93 -13.94
CA ILE A 262 -27.19 -9.65 -13.90
C ILE A 262 -27.01 -11.18 -13.95
N GLU A 263 -25.89 -11.64 -14.50
CA GLU A 263 -25.54 -13.08 -14.58
C GLU A 263 -24.91 -13.61 -13.28
N PHE A 264 -24.58 -12.73 -12.32
CA PHE A 264 -23.95 -13.16 -11.08
C PHE A 264 -24.97 -13.85 -10.17
N VAL A 265 -24.74 -15.15 -9.93
CA VAL A 265 -25.51 -15.91 -8.94
C VAL A 265 -25.02 -15.55 -7.53
N ALA A 266 -25.76 -14.66 -6.87
CA ALA A 266 -25.46 -14.26 -5.49
C ALA A 266 -25.60 -15.45 -4.53
N LYS A 267 -24.51 -15.81 -3.86
CA LYS A 267 -24.53 -16.74 -2.72
C LYS A 267 -24.62 -15.94 -1.43
N TYR A 268 -25.81 -15.97 -0.81
CA TYR A 268 -26.02 -15.37 0.50
C TYR A 268 -25.52 -16.31 1.59
N LEU A 269 -24.68 -15.78 2.49
CA LEU A 269 -24.19 -16.50 3.65
C LEU A 269 -25.00 -16.10 4.87
N THR A 270 -25.26 -17.04 5.78
CA THR A 270 -25.79 -16.70 7.11
C THR A 270 -24.74 -15.93 7.92
N LEU A 271 -25.14 -15.37 9.07
CA LEU A 271 -24.21 -14.64 9.95
C LEU A 271 -23.05 -15.55 10.39
N ASP A 272 -23.34 -16.78 10.82
CA ASP A 272 -22.32 -17.73 11.27
C ASP A 272 -21.35 -18.11 10.17
N GLN A 273 -21.86 -18.36 8.96
CA GLN A 273 -21.04 -18.63 7.78
C GLN A 273 -20.17 -17.42 7.43
N SER A 274 -20.70 -16.21 7.56
CA SER A 274 -19.98 -14.97 7.31
C SER A 274 -18.87 -14.74 8.33
N LEU A 275 -19.14 -15.01 9.62
CA LEU A 275 -18.13 -14.93 10.68
C LEU A 275 -17.04 -15.98 10.50
N ALA A 276 -17.42 -17.23 10.21
CA ALA A 276 -16.48 -18.31 9.94
C ALA A 276 -15.61 -18.02 8.71
N ARG A 277 -16.21 -17.48 7.64
CA ARG A 277 -15.48 -17.07 6.44
C ARG A 277 -14.56 -15.89 6.71
N SER A 278 -15.00 -14.90 7.50
CA SER A 278 -14.17 -13.76 7.90
C SER A 278 -12.97 -14.22 8.72
N ALA A 279 -13.17 -15.14 9.67
CA ALA A 279 -12.07 -15.74 10.42
C ALA A 279 -11.12 -16.51 9.48
N ASN A 280 -11.66 -17.32 8.56
CA ASN A 280 -10.83 -18.05 7.59
C ASN A 280 -9.98 -17.11 6.74
N LEU A 281 -10.56 -16.04 6.20
CA LEU A 281 -9.85 -15.00 5.45
C LEU A 281 -8.79 -14.30 6.30
N PHE A 282 -9.08 -14.02 7.58
CA PHE A 282 -8.13 -13.39 8.49
C PHE A 282 -6.93 -14.31 8.81
N PHE A 283 -7.10 -15.62 8.89
CA PHE A 283 -6.00 -16.54 9.19
C PHE A 283 -5.26 -17.04 7.95
N LYS A 284 -5.95 -17.17 6.80
CA LYS A 284 -5.40 -17.83 5.59
C LYS A 284 -5.24 -16.90 4.39
N GLY A 285 -5.81 -15.69 4.45
CA GLY A 285 -5.87 -14.78 3.31
C GLY A 285 -6.93 -15.18 2.28
N GLN A 286 -6.94 -14.47 1.14
CA GLN A 286 -7.84 -14.71 0.01
C GLN A 286 -7.02 -15.09 -1.23
N THR A 287 -7.64 -15.63 -2.29
CA THR A 287 -6.92 -16.10 -3.49
C THR A 287 -6.08 -15.02 -4.18
N HIS A 288 -6.55 -13.77 -4.22
CA HIS A 288 -5.82 -12.62 -4.77
C HIS A 288 -4.94 -11.90 -3.72
N SER A 289 -4.93 -12.39 -2.48
CA SER A 289 -4.10 -11.88 -1.39
C SER A 289 -3.59 -13.05 -0.52
N HIS A 290 -3.12 -14.10 -1.20
CA HIS A 290 -2.80 -15.36 -0.53
C HIS A 290 -1.59 -15.14 0.38
N SER A 291 -1.77 -15.23 1.69
CA SER A 291 -0.73 -14.89 2.64
C SER A 291 -0.65 -15.91 3.74
N ILE A 292 0.55 -16.40 4.02
CA ILE A 292 0.77 -17.32 5.14
C ILE A 292 1.08 -16.59 6.47
N HIS A 293 0.67 -15.33 6.55
CA HIS A 293 0.71 -14.52 7.76
C HIS A 293 0.04 -15.19 8.96
N GLY A 294 -0.96 -16.06 8.78
CA GLY A 294 -1.55 -16.80 9.90
C GLY A 294 -0.55 -17.68 10.66
N VAL A 295 0.44 -18.23 9.96
CA VAL A 295 1.46 -19.11 10.54
C VAL A 295 2.67 -18.33 11.04
N PHE A 296 3.08 -17.30 10.29
CA PHE A 296 4.33 -16.58 10.59
C PHE A 296 4.14 -15.23 11.26
N ILE A 297 3.03 -14.53 11.03
CA ILE A 297 2.82 -13.15 11.52
C ILE A 297 1.98 -13.15 12.78
N LEU A 298 0.83 -13.81 12.75
CA LEU A 298 -0.11 -13.80 13.86
C LEU A 298 0.51 -14.32 15.17
N PRO A 299 1.31 -15.40 15.20
CA PRO A 299 1.93 -15.83 16.46
C PRO A 299 2.85 -14.79 17.06
N PHE A 300 3.64 -14.08 16.26
CA PHE A 300 4.52 -13.02 16.75
C PHE A 300 3.73 -11.80 17.24
N ILE A 301 2.64 -11.43 16.55
CA ILE A 301 1.72 -10.40 17.04
C ILE A 301 1.12 -10.81 18.39
N PHE A 302 0.61 -12.05 18.52
CA PHE A 302 0.03 -12.54 19.76
C PHE A 302 1.06 -12.62 20.89
N ILE A 303 2.27 -13.12 20.62
CA ILE A 303 3.38 -13.11 21.58
C ILE A 303 3.68 -11.68 21.99
N TYR A 304 3.77 -10.73 21.06
CA TYR A 304 4.05 -9.34 21.36
C TYR A 304 2.95 -8.68 22.19
N VAL A 305 1.67 -8.88 21.83
CA VAL A 305 0.52 -8.38 22.59
C VAL A 305 0.48 -9.01 23.98
N ALA A 306 0.70 -10.33 24.09
CA ALA A 306 0.79 -11.03 25.36
C ALA A 306 1.92 -10.46 26.22
N ILE A 307 3.09 -10.19 25.63
CA ILE A 307 4.20 -9.54 26.30
C ILE A 307 3.78 -8.14 26.76
N MET A 308 3.20 -7.29 25.91
CA MET A 308 2.72 -5.96 26.32
C MET A 308 1.73 -6.01 27.49
N LEU A 309 0.82 -6.97 27.49
CA LEU A 309 -0.15 -7.18 28.57
C LEU A 309 0.54 -7.66 29.85
N LEU A 310 1.50 -8.58 29.74
CA LEU A 310 2.31 -9.10 30.85
C LEU A 310 3.35 -8.08 31.34
N GLU A 311 3.74 -7.11 30.52
CA GLU A 311 4.73 -6.09 30.86
C GLU A 311 4.13 -4.95 31.70
N LYS A 312 2.79 -4.85 31.77
CA LYS A 312 2.14 -4.15 32.89
C LYS A 312 2.46 -4.82 34.24
N VAL A 313 2.85 -6.10 34.24
CA VAL A 313 3.18 -6.91 35.42
C VAL A 313 4.69 -7.04 35.64
N ILE A 314 5.51 -7.14 34.58
CA ILE A 314 6.97 -7.38 34.67
C ILE A 314 7.77 -6.18 34.11
N LYS A 315 8.40 -5.39 34.98
CA LYS A 315 9.18 -4.17 34.65
C LYS A 315 10.65 -4.46 34.28
N ASN A 316 10.94 -5.42 33.40
CA ASN A 316 12.33 -5.76 33.06
C ASN A 316 12.71 -5.39 31.62
N TYR A 317 13.74 -4.55 31.48
CA TYR A 317 14.18 -3.96 30.21
C TYR A 317 15.04 -4.90 29.36
N SER A 318 15.74 -5.89 29.95
CA SER A 318 16.58 -6.82 29.17
C SER A 318 15.76 -7.78 28.30
N PHE A 319 14.53 -8.10 28.72
CA PHE A 319 13.61 -8.97 27.99
C PHE A 319 13.14 -8.38 26.65
N ARG A 320 13.12 -7.05 26.52
CA ARG A 320 12.73 -6.36 25.27
C ARG A 320 13.74 -6.54 24.14
N GLY A 321 15.02 -6.57 24.49
CA GLY A 321 16.11 -6.88 23.55
C GLY A 321 15.96 -8.28 23.00
N TRP A 322 15.54 -9.24 23.83
CA TRP A 322 15.28 -10.62 23.42
C TRP A 322 14.13 -10.73 22.43
N VAL A 323 13.04 -9.98 22.58
CA VAL A 323 11.90 -10.03 21.64
C VAL A 323 12.29 -9.51 20.26
N VAL A 324 13.00 -8.37 20.21
CA VAL A 324 13.54 -7.83 18.95
C VAL A 324 14.57 -8.78 18.36
N PHE A 325 15.45 -9.34 19.20
CA PHE A 325 16.42 -10.34 18.81
C PHE A 325 15.77 -11.61 18.24
N PHE A 326 14.71 -12.14 18.86
CA PHE A 326 14.00 -13.34 18.38
C PHE A 326 13.18 -13.06 17.12
N THR A 327 12.67 -11.83 16.95
CA THR A 327 11.97 -11.42 15.72
C THR A 327 12.95 -11.31 14.55
N ILE A 328 14.11 -10.67 14.77
CA ILE A 328 15.19 -10.57 13.78
C ILE A 328 15.83 -11.94 13.51
N SER A 329 16.05 -12.74 14.54
CA SER A 329 16.60 -14.10 14.41
C SER A 329 15.62 -15.02 13.70
N GLY A 330 14.32 -14.89 13.96
CA GLY A 330 13.26 -15.59 13.24
C GLY A 330 13.21 -15.20 11.76
N PHE A 331 13.42 -13.91 11.46
CA PHE A 331 13.55 -13.41 10.09
C PHE A 331 14.78 -14.02 9.38
N ILE A 332 15.94 -14.05 10.05
CA ILE A 332 17.18 -14.63 9.50
C ILE A 332 17.03 -16.15 9.31
N LEU A 333 16.51 -16.88 10.31
CA LEU A 333 16.28 -18.33 10.22
C LEU A 333 15.27 -18.67 9.12
N PHE A 334 14.25 -17.83 8.94
CA PHE A 334 13.28 -17.95 7.85
C PHE A 334 13.93 -17.72 6.49
N THR A 335 14.74 -16.67 6.32
CA THR A 335 15.53 -16.44 5.12
C THR A 335 16.43 -17.65 4.84
N LEU A 336 17.10 -18.18 5.86
CA LEU A 336 17.96 -19.35 5.72
C LEU A 336 17.19 -20.64 5.39
N VAL A 337 16.01 -20.88 5.95
CA VAL A 337 15.19 -22.09 5.65
C VAL A 337 14.53 -21.99 4.28
N VAL A 338 14.09 -20.79 3.87
CA VAL A 338 13.59 -20.53 2.51
C VAL A 338 14.71 -20.60 1.48
N LEU A 339 15.93 -20.20 1.83
CA LEU A 339 17.08 -20.43 0.96
C LEU A 339 17.42 -21.94 0.94
N ASN A 340 17.52 -22.60 2.10
CA ASN A 340 18.00 -23.99 2.26
C ASN A 340 17.07 -25.06 1.67
N ASN A 341 15.75 -24.89 1.73
CA ASN A 341 14.81 -25.81 1.07
C ASN A 341 14.78 -25.65 -0.47
N TYR A 342 15.51 -24.67 -1.02
CA TYR A 342 15.54 -24.37 -2.46
C TYR A 342 16.97 -24.32 -3.03
N PHE A 343 17.97 -24.72 -2.24
CA PHE A 343 19.39 -24.69 -2.60
C PHE A 343 19.80 -25.68 -3.71
N ASP A 344 18.86 -26.48 -4.23
CA ASP A 344 19.10 -27.45 -5.30
C ASP A 344 18.64 -26.98 -6.70
N LEU A 345 18.13 -25.74 -6.84
CA LEU A 345 17.64 -25.21 -8.11
C LEU A 345 18.24 -23.85 -8.44
N GLN A 346 18.80 -23.77 -9.65
CA GLN A 346 19.56 -22.65 -10.21
C GLN A 346 19.05 -21.27 -9.76
N TRP A 347 19.90 -20.53 -9.06
CA TRP A 347 19.67 -19.24 -8.40
C TRP A 347 18.85 -18.19 -9.17
N LYS A 348 18.83 -18.24 -10.51
CA LYS A 348 18.06 -17.30 -11.35
C LYS A 348 16.58 -17.68 -11.48
N SER A 349 16.22 -18.95 -11.57
CA SER A 349 14.83 -19.38 -11.78
C SER A 349 14.01 -19.31 -10.50
N VAL A 350 14.63 -19.56 -9.34
CA VAL A 350 13.97 -19.52 -8.03
C VAL A 350 13.64 -18.09 -7.62
N ILE A 351 14.57 -17.14 -7.71
CA ILE A 351 14.30 -15.72 -7.39
C ILE A 351 13.22 -15.16 -8.34
N LYS A 352 13.28 -15.51 -9.63
CA LYS A 352 12.28 -15.10 -10.63
C LYS A 352 10.89 -15.73 -10.38
N ALA A 353 10.83 -17.02 -10.03
CA ALA A 353 9.58 -17.71 -9.67
C ALA A 353 9.02 -17.25 -8.32
N HIS A 354 9.85 -16.79 -7.39
CA HIS A 354 9.43 -16.31 -6.07
C HIS A 354 8.91 -14.87 -6.10
N LEU A 355 9.41 -14.03 -7.01
CA LEU A 355 8.85 -12.70 -7.27
C LEU A 355 7.52 -12.78 -8.05
N SER A 356 7.35 -13.80 -8.89
CA SER A 356 6.11 -14.02 -9.67
C SER A 356 5.05 -14.85 -8.95
N SER A 357 5.40 -15.63 -7.92
CA SER A 357 4.44 -16.40 -7.12
C SER A 357 3.97 -15.59 -5.91
N ASN A 358 2.68 -15.74 -5.60
CA ASN A 358 1.95 -15.12 -4.47
C ASN A 358 2.48 -15.51 -3.08
N VAL A 359 3.77 -15.81 -2.95
CA VAL A 359 4.41 -16.26 -1.71
C VAL A 359 5.03 -15.07 -0.97
N ALA A 360 5.24 -13.91 -1.60
CA ALA A 360 5.91 -12.75 -0.98
C ALA A 360 5.09 -11.93 0.05
N TYR A 361 4.05 -12.46 0.68
CA TYR A 361 3.21 -11.71 1.64
C TYR A 361 3.75 -11.69 3.10
N TYR A 362 5.03 -12.02 3.30
CA TYR A 362 5.70 -12.04 4.61
C TYR A 362 6.08 -10.66 5.15
N TYR A 363 6.03 -9.62 4.33
CA TYR A 363 6.45 -8.27 4.69
C TYR A 363 5.49 -7.57 5.68
N LEU A 364 4.23 -8.04 5.78
CA LEU A 364 3.30 -7.59 6.82
C LEU A 364 3.85 -7.86 8.24
N LEU A 365 4.72 -8.87 8.44
CA LEU A 365 5.36 -9.20 9.73
C LEU A 365 6.14 -8.02 10.28
N VAL A 366 6.97 -7.43 9.43
CA VAL A 366 7.88 -6.36 9.81
C VAL A 366 7.08 -5.07 10.00
N VAL A 367 6.08 -4.81 9.13
CA VAL A 367 5.23 -3.62 9.28
C VAL A 367 4.33 -3.68 10.52
N SER A 368 3.69 -4.82 10.81
CA SER A 368 2.83 -4.95 11.98
C SER A 368 3.61 -4.98 13.28
N VAL A 369 4.73 -5.71 13.35
CA VAL A 369 5.54 -5.75 14.58
C VAL A 369 6.18 -4.39 14.85
N ILE A 370 6.62 -3.69 13.81
CA ILE A 370 7.18 -2.34 13.96
C ILE A 370 6.10 -1.32 14.32
N LEU A 371 4.94 -1.32 13.66
CA LEU A 371 3.86 -0.38 13.99
C LEU A 371 3.39 -0.56 15.43
N VAL A 372 3.24 -1.80 15.90
CA VAL A 372 2.83 -2.05 17.29
C VAL A 372 3.96 -1.67 18.26
N TYR A 373 5.24 -1.91 17.92
CA TYR A 373 6.39 -1.41 18.69
C TYR A 373 6.43 0.12 18.79
N LEU A 374 6.20 0.82 17.69
CA LEU A 374 6.20 2.28 17.65
C LEU A 374 5.00 2.88 18.38
N LEU A 375 3.81 2.28 18.25
CA LEU A 375 2.60 2.69 18.98
C LEU A 375 2.74 2.45 20.49
N TYR A 376 3.43 1.38 20.89
CA TYR A 376 3.70 1.09 22.30
C TYR A 376 4.77 2.00 22.91
N ALA A 377 5.84 2.32 22.17
CA ALA A 377 6.86 3.27 22.59
C ALA A 377 6.27 4.67 22.86
N LYS A 378 5.24 5.07 22.09
CA LYS A 378 4.52 6.34 22.25
C LYS A 378 3.65 6.40 23.51
N GLN A 379 3.07 5.28 23.96
CA GLN A 379 2.12 5.23 25.08
C GLN A 379 2.76 5.33 26.48
N ARG A 380 4.08 5.13 26.63
CA ARG A 380 4.76 5.11 27.94
C ARG A 380 5.58 6.36 28.26
N MET A 381 5.59 7.37 27.39
CA MET A 381 6.38 8.61 27.58
C MET A 381 5.54 9.89 27.55
N ALA A 382 4.21 9.76 27.41
CA ALA A 382 3.21 10.73 27.82
C ALA A 382 2.63 10.26 29.16
#